data_AF-A0A4U8YMB3-F1
#
_entry.id   AF-A0A4U8YMB3-F1
#
_cell.length_a   1.000
_cell.length_b   1.000
_cell.length_c   1.000
_cell.angle_alpha   90.00
_cell.angle_beta   90.00
_cell.angle_gamma   90.00
#
_symmetry.space_group_name_H-M   'P 1'
#
loop_
_entity.id
_entity.type
_entity.pdbx_description
1 polymer ?
#
loop_
_entity_poly.entity_id
_entity_poly.type
_entity_poly.pdbx_seq_one_letter_code
_entity_poly.pdbx_strand_id
1 'polypeptide(L)' 'MSATTDHDERRCARHPEREGRYYCSKYGRYLCDECATCADPKLYCKFRTQCIIWELERYGGSGSVAR' A
#
# COMPACT_ATOMS: atom_id res chain seq x y z
N MET A 1 3.22 -23.61 20.26
CA MET A 1 3.70 -22.96 19.02
C MET A 1 2.73 -21.83 18.73
N SER A 2 3.13 -20.60 19.03
CA SER A 2 2.27 -19.42 19.01
C SER A 2 1.96 -19.01 17.57
N ALA A 3 0.74 -19.26 17.11
CA ALA A 3 0.21 -18.64 15.89
C ALA A 3 -0.45 -17.32 16.30
N THR A 4 0.21 -16.23 15.97
CA THR A 4 -0.13 -14.85 16.29
C THR A 4 -1.46 -14.44 15.68
N THR A 5 -2.52 -14.39 16.48
CA THR A 5 -3.76 -13.66 16.14
C THR A 5 -3.48 -12.16 16.24
N ASP A 6 -2.87 -11.60 15.20
CA ASP A 6 -2.85 -10.15 14.91
C ASP A 6 -3.81 -9.92 13.74
N HIS A 7 -5.10 -9.90 14.03
CA HIS A 7 -6.18 -9.75 13.06
C HIS A 7 -7.03 -8.56 13.50
N ASP A 8 -6.53 -7.33 13.29
CA ASP A 8 -7.39 -6.15 13.25
C ASP A 8 -6.75 -4.87 12.67
N GLU A 9 -5.42 -4.79 12.53
CA GLU A 9 -4.75 -3.51 12.23
C GLU A 9 -4.51 -3.27 10.73
N ARG A 10 -4.56 -4.31 9.91
CA ARG A 10 -4.31 -4.25 8.46
C ARG A 10 -5.57 -3.95 7.67
N ARG A 11 -6.36 -2.96 8.05
CA ARG A 11 -7.52 -2.51 7.23
C ARG A 11 -7.15 -1.34 6.34
N CYS A 12 -7.70 -1.31 5.15
CA CYS A 12 -7.48 -0.17 4.27
C CYS A 12 -8.11 1.09 4.89
N ALA A 13 -7.34 2.18 4.95
CA ALA A 13 -7.81 3.46 5.48
C ALA A 13 -8.99 4.08 4.69
N ARG A 14 -9.21 3.63 3.44
CA ARG A 14 -10.33 4.05 2.59
C ARG A 14 -11.45 3.01 2.51
N HIS A 15 -11.13 1.74 2.76
CA HIS A 15 -12.05 0.61 2.68
C HIS A 15 -11.94 -0.21 3.97
N PRO A 16 -12.72 0.11 5.02
CA PRO A 16 -12.67 -0.62 6.28
C PRO A 16 -13.12 -2.08 6.12
N GLU A 17 -13.88 -2.39 5.08
CA GLU A 17 -14.30 -3.75 4.73
C GLU A 17 -13.18 -4.60 4.11
N ARG A 18 -12.03 -3.99 3.75
CA ARG A 18 -10.94 -4.66 3.04
C ARG A 18 -9.66 -4.72 3.84
N GLU A 19 -8.93 -5.81 3.63
CA GLU A 19 -7.56 -5.93 4.10
C GLU A 19 -6.64 -4.98 3.32
N GLY A 20 -5.93 -4.14 4.07
CA GLY A 20 -4.88 -3.27 3.57
C GLY A 20 -3.58 -4.05 3.40
N ARG A 21 -3.39 -4.58 2.19
CA ARG A 21 -2.23 -5.36 1.77
C ARG A 21 -0.92 -4.55 1.73
N TYR A 22 -1.01 -3.24 1.47
CA TYR A 22 0.14 -2.37 1.34
C TYR A 22 0.21 -1.35 2.47
N TYR A 23 1.41 -1.15 3.02
CA TYR A 23 1.64 -0.16 4.07
C TYR A 23 2.32 1.09 3.52
N CYS A 24 1.75 2.26 3.80
CA CYS A 24 2.34 3.54 3.46
C CYS A 24 3.10 4.12 4.67
N SER A 25 4.42 3.98 4.70
CA SER A 25 5.27 4.50 5.80
C SER A 25 5.28 6.03 5.90
N LYS A 26 4.87 6.75 4.86
CA LYS A 26 4.74 8.22 4.90
C LYS A 26 3.64 8.67 5.85
N TYR A 27 2.50 7.98 5.80
CA TYR A 27 1.27 8.34 6.53
C TYR A 27 0.87 7.32 7.61
N GLY A 28 1.62 6.23 7.74
CA GLY A 28 1.39 5.19 8.73
C GLY A 28 0.08 4.41 8.53
N ARG A 29 -0.38 4.25 7.28
CA ARG A 29 -1.70 3.67 6.97
C ARG A 29 -1.60 2.48 6.02
N TYR A 30 -2.52 1.54 6.16
CA TYR A 30 -2.68 0.44 5.23
C TYR A 30 -3.64 0.80 4.08
N LEU A 31 -3.36 0.25 2.90
CA LEU A 31 -4.08 0.48 1.65
C LEU A 31 -4.31 -0.87 0.96
N CYS A 32 -5.51 -1.09 0.44
CA CYS A 32 -5.81 -2.24 -0.42
C CYS A 32 -5.20 -2.04 -1.82
N ASP A 33 -5.19 -3.08 -2.66
CA ASP A 33 -4.62 -3.03 -4.01
C ASP A 33 -5.18 -1.90 -4.87
N GLU A 34 -6.49 -1.59 -4.75
CA GLU A 34 -7.11 -0.47 -5.47
C GLU A 34 -6.69 0.92 -4.94
N CYS A 35 -6.37 1.01 -3.65
CA CYS A 35 -5.98 2.26 -3.00
C CYS A 35 -4.47 2.44 -2.88
N ALA A 36 -3.68 1.48 -3.34
CA ALA A 36 -2.22 1.45 -3.29
C ALA A 36 -1.59 2.42 -4.31
N THR A 37 -1.95 3.69 -4.21
CA THR A 37 -1.41 4.83 -4.98
C THR A 37 -0.76 5.81 -4.02
N CYS A 38 0.29 6.50 -4.48
CA CYS A 38 0.91 7.54 -3.66
C CYS A 38 -0.07 8.71 -3.55
N ALA A 39 -0.39 9.15 -2.32
CA ALA A 39 -1.29 10.30 -2.15
C ALA A 39 -0.68 11.61 -2.67
N ASP A 40 0.64 11.75 -2.57
CA ASP A 40 1.36 12.96 -3.01
C ASP A 40 2.66 12.57 -3.71
N PRO A 41 2.61 12.09 -4.96
CA PRO A 41 3.80 11.69 -5.70
C PRO A 41 4.74 12.87 -5.98
N LYS A 42 4.22 14.10 -6.00
CA LYS A 42 5.01 15.31 -6.23
C LYS A 42 5.78 15.80 -4.98
N LEU A 43 5.39 15.35 -3.79
CA LEU A 43 6.07 15.71 -2.54
C LEU A 43 7.21 14.73 -2.25
N TYR A 44 8.27 15.24 -1.61
CA TYR A 44 9.38 14.39 -1.17
C TYR A 44 8.90 13.37 -0.12
N CYS A 45 9.32 12.11 -0.31
CA CYS A 45 9.06 11.03 0.63
C CYS A 45 10.37 10.27 0.89
N LYS A 46 10.85 10.29 2.13
CA LYS A 46 12.09 9.60 2.52
C LYS A 46 12.06 8.08 2.34
N PHE A 47 10.87 7.48 2.32
CA PHE A 47 10.67 6.04 2.18
C PHE A 47 10.50 5.60 0.73
N ARG A 48 10.60 6.52 -0.25
CA ARG A 48 10.28 6.26 -1.66
C ARG A 48 11.08 5.08 -2.25
N THR A 49 12.34 4.93 -1.87
CA THR A 49 13.21 3.82 -2.31
C THR A 49 12.81 2.45 -1.79
N GLN A 50 12.05 2.38 -0.68
CA GLN A 50 11.57 1.13 -0.07
C GLN A 50 10.04 0.97 -0.18
N CYS A 51 9.35 1.94 -0.79
CA CYS A 51 7.91 1.98 -0.83
C CYS A 51 7.37 1.15 -1.99
N ILE A 52 6.76 0.00 -1.71
CA ILE A 52 6.15 -0.86 -2.73
C ILE A 52 5.04 -0.12 -3.49
N ILE A 53 4.24 0.70 -2.81
CA ILE A 53 3.19 1.53 -3.43
C ILE A 53 3.78 2.45 -4.50
N TRP A 54 4.97 3.01 -4.25
CA TRP A 54 5.65 3.88 -5.20
C TRP A 54 6.16 3.11 -6.41
N GLU A 55 6.76 1.94 -6.19
CA GLU A 55 7.19 1.07 -7.30
C GLU A 55 5.97 0.64 -8.13
N LEU A 56 4.87 0.23 -7.50
CA LEU A 56 3.62 -0.11 -8.19
C LEU A 56 3.09 1.04 -9.04
N GLU A 57 3.12 2.26 -8.54
CA GLU A 57 2.72 3.44 -9.30
C GLU A 57 3.68 3.75 -10.46
N ARG A 58 4.97 3.51 -10.27
CA ARG A 58 6.00 3.69 -11.31
C ARG A 58 5.89 2.65 -12.43
N TYR A 59 5.54 1.41 -12.12
CA TYR A 59 5.34 0.34 -13.10
C TYR A 59 3.91 0.26 -13.65
N GLY A 60 2.92 0.80 -12.93
CA GLY A 60 1.50 0.74 -13.26
C GLY A 60 1.00 1.77 -14.28
N GLY A 61 1.89 2.61 -14.83
CA GLY A 61 1.55 3.65 -15.79
C GLY A 61 1.22 3.18 -17.22
N SER A 62 1.36 1.90 -17.56
CA SER A 62 0.94 1.37 -18.86
C SER A 62 0.80 -0.15 -18.88
N GLY A 63 -0.43 -0.64 -18.74
CA GLY A 63 -0.88 -1.86 -19.42
C GLY A 63 -0.56 -3.22 -18.78
N SER A 64 -1.62 -4.05 -18.71
CA SER A 64 -1.63 -5.52 -18.66
C SER A 64 -1.12 -6.23 -17.39
N VAL A 65 -2.08 -6.57 -16.52
CA VAL A 65 -2.12 -7.91 -15.93
C VAL A 65 -2.12 -8.91 -17.10
N ALA A 66 -1.00 -9.57 -17.33
CA ALA A 66 -0.88 -10.81 -18.09
C ALA A 66 0.50 -11.42 -17.81
N ARG A 67 0.55 -12.37 -16.87
CA ARG A 67 1.40 -13.56 -16.92
C ARG A 67 0.96 -14.56 -15.87
#